data_AF-A0A399GU44-F1
#
_entry.id   AF-A0A399GU44-F1
#
_cell.length_a   1.000
_cell.length_b   1.000
_cell.length_c   1.000
_cell.angle_alpha   90.00
_cell.angle_beta   90.00
_cell.angle_gamma   90.00
#
_symmetry.space_group_name_H-M   'P 1'
#
loop_
_entity.id
_entity.type
_entity.pdbx_description
1 polymer ?
#
loop_
_entity_poly.entity_id
_entity_poly.type
_entity_poly.pdbx_seq_one_letter_code
_entity_poly.pdbx_strand_id
1 'polypeptide(L)' 'MPAGDVLDAYRRETGLSDAVIAGTPAGAVPAGWPRDLFGEPHLHILRDVVLHVITETACHAGHLDAARELVDGRRRLVLT' A
#
# COMPACT_ATOMS: atom_id res chain seq x y z
N MET A 1 -11.78 -0.64 17.25
CA MET A 1 -12.38 -1.41 16.14
C MET A 1 -11.93 -2.85 16.24
N PRO A 2 -12.81 -3.84 16.01
CA PRO A 2 -12.45 -5.24 15.86
C PRO A 2 -11.39 -5.47 14.76
N ALA A 3 -10.55 -6.49 14.93
CA ALA A 3 -9.55 -6.85 13.91
C ALA A 3 -10.19 -7.28 12.59
N GLY A 4 -11.36 -7.94 12.64
CA GLY A 4 -12.12 -8.33 11.45
C GLY A 4 -12.46 -7.13 10.56
N ASP A 5 -13.00 -6.07 11.16
CA ASP A 5 -13.37 -4.85 10.45
C ASP A 5 -12.19 -4.19 9.72
N VAL A 6 -11.00 -4.22 10.32
CA VAL A 6 -9.77 -3.71 9.70
C VAL A 6 -9.39 -4.55 8.47
N LEU A 7 -9.44 -5.87 8.60
CA LEU A 7 -9.10 -6.79 7.51
C LEU A 7 -10.11 -6.72 6.35
N ASP A 8 -11.39 -6.56 6.66
CA ASP A 8 -12.45 -6.39 5.66
C ASP A 8 -12.32 -5.05 4.93
N ALA A 9 -12.02 -3.97 5.67
CA ALA A 9 -11.72 -2.69 5.06
C ALA A 9 -10.50 -2.78 4.13
N TYR A 10 -9.41 -3.39 4.57
CA TYR A 10 -8.21 -3.56 3.76
C TYR A 10 -8.52 -4.33 2.46
N ARG A 11 -9.22 -5.47 2.54
CA ARG A 11 -9.61 -6.26 1.36
C ARG A 11 -10.48 -5.47 0.37
N ARG A 12 -11.40 -4.66 0.88
CA ARG A 12 -12.24 -3.81 0.02
C ARG A 12 -11.40 -2.79 -0.73
N GLU A 13 -10.53 -2.06 -0.03
CA GLU A 13 -9.69 -1.02 -0.64
C GLU A 13 -8.66 -1.60 -1.63
N THR A 14 -8.11 -2.79 -1.36
CA THR A 14 -7.24 -3.48 -2.33
C THR A 14 -8.02 -3.87 -3.58
N GLY A 15 -9.25 -4.38 -3.45
CA GLY A 15 -10.07 -4.73 -4.60
C GLY A 15 -10.43 -3.53 -5.48
N LEU A 16 -10.68 -2.37 -4.88
CA LEU A 16 -10.89 -1.12 -5.63
C LEU A 16 -9.60 -0.68 -6.35
N SER A 17 -8.46 -0.79 -5.68
CA SER A 17 -7.16 -0.47 -6.26
C SER A 17 -6.81 -1.38 -7.45
N ASP A 18 -7.04 -2.69 -7.31
CA ASP A 18 -6.82 -3.70 -8.35
C ASP A 18 -7.65 -3.40 -9.61
N ALA A 19 -8.92 -3.04 -9.44
CA ALA A 19 -9.80 -2.68 -10.56
C ALA A 19 -9.28 -1.44 -11.32
N VAL A 20 -8.81 -0.41 -10.59
CA VAL A 20 -8.24 0.80 -11.19
C VAL A 20 -6.94 0.48 -11.92
N ILE A 21 -6.03 -0.28 -11.31
CA ILE A 21 -4.73 -0.62 -11.88
C ILE A 21 -4.92 -1.47 -13.15
N ALA A 22 -5.80 -2.46 -13.14
CA ALA A 22 -6.07 -3.32 -14.29
C ALA A 22 -6.73 -2.57 -15.46
N GLY A 23 -7.56 -1.57 -15.17
CA GLY A 23 -8.30 -0.79 -16.17
C GLY A 23 -7.54 0.41 -16.75
N THR A 24 -6.39 0.78 -16.19
CA THR A 24 -5.72 2.06 -16.50
C THR A 24 -4.36 1.85 -17.16
N PRO A 25 -4.04 2.56 -18.26
CA PRO A 25 -2.72 2.49 -18.86
C PRO A 25 -1.62 2.91 -17.87
N ALA A 26 -0.49 2.21 -17.87
CA ALA A 26 0.62 2.49 -16.94
C ALA A 26 1.21 3.92 -17.05
N GLY A 27 1.04 4.57 -18.21
CA GLY A 27 1.44 5.96 -18.46
C GLY A 27 0.34 7.00 -18.22
N ALA A 28 -0.82 6.60 -17.70
CA ALA A 28 -1.92 7.53 -17.43
C ALA A 28 -1.55 8.47 -16.29
N VAL A 29 -1.83 9.76 -16.48
CA VAL A 29 -1.65 10.81 -15.46
C VAL A 29 -2.82 10.75 -14.47
N PRO A 30 -2.59 10.94 -13.15
CA PRO A 30 -3.66 11.00 -12.16
C PRO A 30 -4.73 12.03 -12.53
N ALA A 31 -6.01 11.64 -12.45
CA ALA A 31 -7.12 12.55 -12.71
C ALA A 31 -7.24 13.68 -11.67
N GLY A 32 -6.63 13.50 -10.49
CA GLY A 32 -6.55 14.50 -9.44
C GLY A 32 -5.42 14.19 -8.46
N TRP A 33 -4.96 15.23 -7.76
CA TRP A 33 -3.94 15.14 -6.73
C TRP A 33 -4.42 15.89 -5.48
N PRO A 34 -4.54 15.23 -4.31
CA PRO A 34 -5.00 15.88 -3.09
C PRO A 34 -3.84 16.69 -2.48
N ARG A 35 -3.69 17.92 -2.98
CA ARG A 35 -2.61 18.85 -2.63
C ARG A 35 -2.59 19.23 -1.15
N ASP A 36 -3.75 19.23 -0.51
CA ASP A 36 -3.93 19.47 0.91
C ASP A 36 -3.33 18.36 1.79
N LEU A 37 -3.24 17.14 1.27
CA LEU A 37 -2.67 15.99 1.97
C LEU A 37 -1.21 15.73 1.61
N PHE A 38 -0.84 15.92 0.34
CA PHE A 38 0.47 15.48 -0.18
C PHE A 38 1.32 16.60 -0.81
N GLY A 39 0.88 17.86 -0.73
CA GLY A 39 1.58 19.00 -1.33
C GLY A 39 1.59 18.94 -2.86
N GLU A 40 2.67 19.43 -3.48
CA GLU A 40 2.81 19.41 -4.94
C GLU A 40 2.93 17.97 -5.48
N PRO A 41 2.36 17.67 -6.67
CA PRO A 41 2.48 16.35 -7.28
C PRO A 41 3.93 15.95 -7.52
N HIS A 42 4.31 14.79 -6.96
CA HIS A 42 5.63 14.17 -7.14
C HIS A 42 5.55 12.78 -7.79
N LEU A 43 4.34 12.31 -8.10
CA LEU A 43 4.05 11.09 -8.86
C LEU A 43 3.25 11.52 -10.09
N HIS A 44 3.71 11.14 -11.28
CA HIS A 44 3.21 11.74 -12.52
C HIS A 44 2.40 10.77 -13.37
N ILE A 45 2.66 9.47 -13.25
CA ILE A 45 1.91 8.42 -13.94
C ILE A 45 1.56 7.25 -13.03
N LEU A 46 0.59 6.42 -13.44
CA LEU A 46 0.17 5.23 -12.70
C LEU A 46 1.35 4.35 -12.28
N ARG A 47 2.35 4.18 -13.15
CA ARG A 47 3.57 3.42 -12.82
C ARG A 47 4.29 3.97 -11.59
N ASP A 48 4.43 5.29 -11.46
CA ASP A 48 5.09 5.93 -10.32
C ASP A 48 4.31 5.64 -9.04
N VAL A 49 2.98 5.76 -9.11
CA VAL A 49 2.08 5.50 -7.99
C VAL A 49 2.17 4.06 -7.53
N VAL A 50 2.15 3.09 -8.45
CA VAL A 50 2.25 1.66 -8.11
C VAL A 50 3.60 1.35 -7.47
N LEU A 51 4.71 1.87 -8.01
CA LEU A 51 6.04 1.66 -7.42
C LEU A 51 6.16 2.28 -6.02
N HIS A 52 5.58 3.46 -5.82
CA HIS A 52 5.50 4.10 -4.51
C HIS A 52 4.73 3.23 -3.52
N VAL A 53 3.52 2.78 -3.88
CA VAL A 53 2.68 1.94 -3.01
C VAL A 53 3.36 0.61 -2.67
N ILE A 54 4.05 -0.03 -3.61
CA ILE A 54 4.82 -1.26 -3.34
C ILE A 54 5.91 -0.99 -2.29
N THR A 55 6.65 0.11 -2.44
CA THR A 55 7.75 0.48 -1.54
C THR A 55 7.22 0.75 -0.12
N GLU A 56 6.17 1.55 0.00
CA GLU A 56 5.55 1.87 1.30
C GLU A 56 4.94 0.61 1.95
N THR A 57 4.28 -0.24 1.14
CA THR A 57 3.69 -1.49 1.65
C THR A 57 4.77 -2.44 2.18
N ALA A 58 5.90 -2.58 1.48
CA ALA A 58 7.01 -3.39 1.94
C ALA A 58 7.62 -2.85 3.24
N CYS A 59 7.78 -1.52 3.35
CA CYS A 59 8.25 -0.85 4.56
C CYS A 59 7.33 -1.16 5.76
N HIS A 60 6.01 -1.00 5.59
CA HIS A 60 5.04 -1.27 6.65
C HIS A 60 4.93 -2.76 6.99
N ALA A 61 5.05 -3.66 6.02
CA ALA A 61 5.10 -5.09 6.27
C ALA A 61 6.31 -5.46 7.14
N GLY A 62 7.49 -4.90 6.85
CA GLY A 62 8.68 -5.08 7.69
C GLY A 62 8.49 -4.58 9.13
N HIS A 63 7.85 -3.42 9.31
CA HIS A 63 7.49 -2.92 10.65
C HIS A 63 6.51 -3.85 11.38
N LEU A 64 5.52 -4.40 10.66
CA LEU A 64 4.55 -5.33 11.23
C LEU A 64 5.22 -6.66 11.63
N ASP A 65 6.16 -7.15 10.84
CA ASP A 65 6.96 -8.32 11.19
C ASP A 65 7.76 -8.06 12.47
N ALA A 66 8.49 -6.95 12.56
CA ALA A 66 9.22 -6.58 13.78
C ALA A 66 8.30 -6.49 15.02
N ALA A 67 7.11 -5.89 14.88
CA ALA A 67 6.13 -5.84 15.95
C ALA A 67 5.66 -7.24 16.36
N ARG A 68 5.43 -8.14 15.40
CA ARG A 68 5.04 -9.52 15.66
C ARG A 68 6.12 -10.29 16.42
N GLU A 69 7.39 -10.14 16.03
CA GLU A 69 8.53 -10.78 16.70
C GLU A 69 8.67 -10.30 18.15
N LEU A 70 8.43 -9.00 18.41
CA LEU A 70 8.45 -8.44 19.77
C LEU A 70 7.30 -8.97 20.62
N VAL A 71 6.12 -9.20 20.03
CA VAL A 71 4.94 -9.73 20.73
C VAL A 71 5.08 -11.20 21.08
N ASP A 72 5.56 -12.04 20.14
CA ASP A 72 5.60 -13.50 20.31
C ASP A 72 7.00 -14.05 20.70
N GLY A 73 8.04 -13.21 20.69
CA GLY A 73 9.42 -13.55 21.01
C GLY A 73 10.12 -14.41 19.96
N ARG A 74 9.53 -14.60 18.77
CA ARG A 74 10.05 -15.46 17.71
C ARG A 74 10.55 -14.63 16.54
N ARG A 75 11.73 -14.98 16.02
CA ARG A 75 12.24 -14.40 14.77
C ARG A 75 11.65 -15.10 13.55
N ARG A 76 11.32 -14.35 12.51
CA ARG A 76 10.78 -14.84 11.25
C ARG A 76 11.71 -14.43 10.11
N LEU A 77 12.52 -15.38 9.65
CA LEU A 77 13.35 -15.19 8.46
C LEU A 77 12.50 -15.44 7.21
N VAL A 78 12.42 -14.44 6.34
CA VAL A 78 11.92 -14.63 4.97
C VAL A 78 13.07 -15.20 4.15
N LEU A 79 13.01 -16.51 3.89
CA LEU A 79 13.95 -17.22 3.02
C LEU A 79 13.32 -17.33 1.63
N THR A 80 13.63 -16.38 0.77
CA THR A 80 13.34 -16.43 -0.67
C THR A 80 14.61 -16.15 -1.44
#